data_AF-A0A699ZR77-F1
#
_entry.id   AF-A0A699ZR77-F1
#
_cell.length_a   1.000
_cell.length_b   1.000
_cell.length_c   1.000
_cell.angle_alpha   90.00
_cell.angle_beta   90.00
_cell.angle_gamma   90.00
#
_symmetry.space_group_name_H-M   'P 1'
#
loop_
_entity.id
_entity.type
_entity.pdbx_description
1 polymer ?
#
loop_
_entity_poly.entity_id
_entity_poly.type
_entity_poly.pdbx_seq_one_letter_code
_entity_poly.pdbx_strand_id
1 'polypeptide(L)'
;MNFNAASLTRQNYNGDTTSPQIRTAGIETRLNESAADALNWDKNNARPPTPPELRKYRTLTQHIPGVRLQHYGAADDKAPEGTFGVSTKPKKGEDVPSQLTGVFPTSELGRWHLEEKESIYASSKLEPLGKGMQRGTRIPDGLGTTKAFGMRIDAQEKDKGGQIKHVMFPTDQPPVPDDEGTQTHSLYLRSHGDYMPGEQRRRNYDWDSTQVQDPAQHRFGLTDKDSYREGVRKALQPGLDQSLPAAKAVITKLHEDHKLTNVDQLGAVKKLGTGDRGLGPDHAYGMPSLKAGMREPGVDELFKLNLTLEQQQPDADLGKSLREGYRNIAPEGRTFGVPSIRTDIPKPAKASVSNMANYGNEPDAFQLLRPPRSVVQGVGEQHYLQLRGKEEVRSIAREAEIVLSDEEFNTLWNMSVDADGEQASGRACLDTFFRARHYMLGRAT
;
A
#
# COMPACT_ATOMS: atom_id res chain seq x y z
N MET A 1 48.28 4.56 99.11
CA MET A 1 47.46 3.65 98.29
C MET A 1 48.41 2.63 97.66
N ASN A 2 48.27 1.34 97.97
CA ASN A 2 49.19 0.29 97.52
C ASN A 2 48.57 -0.49 96.37
N PHE A 3 48.90 -0.10 95.14
CA PHE A 3 48.62 -0.91 93.95
C PHE A 3 49.77 -1.89 93.72
N ASN A 4 49.45 -3.17 93.50
CA ASN A 4 50.42 -4.21 93.16
C ASN A 4 50.43 -4.47 91.63
N ALA A 5 51.44 -5.17 91.11
CA ALA A 5 51.62 -5.35 89.67
C ALA A 5 50.39 -5.95 88.94
N ALA A 6 49.59 -6.79 89.61
CA ALA A 6 48.37 -7.37 89.06
C ALA A 6 47.19 -6.36 88.97
N SER A 7 47.17 -5.33 89.81
CA SER A 7 46.17 -4.26 89.76
C SER A 7 46.38 -3.26 88.61
N LEU A 8 47.53 -3.34 87.92
CA LEU A 8 47.84 -2.57 86.71
C LEU A 8 47.50 -3.33 85.41
N THR A 9 47.18 -4.63 85.50
CA THR A 9 46.81 -5.46 84.35
C THR A 9 45.32 -5.77 84.37
N ARG A 10 44.62 -5.53 83.26
CA ARG A 10 43.18 -5.86 83.13
C ARG A 10 42.99 -7.38 83.22
N GLN A 11 42.08 -7.84 84.08
CA GLN A 11 41.75 -9.27 84.19
C GLN A 11 41.08 -9.75 82.89
N ASN A 12 41.59 -10.88 82.38
CA ASN A 12 41.02 -11.55 81.21
C ASN A 12 39.92 -12.50 81.68
N TYR A 13 38.69 -12.01 81.68
CA TYR A 13 37.50 -12.85 81.83
C TYR A 13 37.25 -13.63 80.53
N ASN A 14 36.79 -14.87 80.63
CA ASN A 14 36.36 -15.62 79.46
C ASN A 14 35.05 -15.01 78.92
N GLY A 15 35.00 -14.70 77.62
CA GLY A 15 33.94 -13.90 77.01
C GLY A 15 32.63 -14.65 76.75
N ASP A 16 32.64 -15.97 76.90
CA ASP A 16 31.47 -16.82 76.67
C ASP A 16 30.55 -16.82 77.89
N THR A 17 29.45 -16.08 77.76
CA THR A 17 28.43 -15.88 78.80
C THR A 17 27.33 -16.96 78.77
N THR A 18 27.16 -17.63 77.64
CA THR A 18 26.21 -18.74 77.47
C THR A 18 26.99 -20.03 77.35
N SER A 19 26.51 -21.09 77.99
CA SER A 19 27.17 -22.40 78.00
C SER A 19 26.66 -23.24 76.82
N PRO A 20 27.31 -23.25 75.63
CA PRO A 20 26.86 -24.01 74.45
C PRO A 20 26.87 -25.54 74.65
N GLN A 21 27.57 -25.99 75.69
CA GLN A 21 27.52 -27.35 76.20
C GLN A 21 26.14 -27.76 76.74
N ILE A 22 25.26 -26.81 77.05
CA ILE A 22 23.84 -27.08 77.32
C ILE A 22 23.05 -26.79 76.03
N ARG A 23 22.60 -27.84 75.33
CA ARG A 23 21.74 -27.67 74.14
C ARG A 23 20.38 -27.11 74.54
N THR A 24 19.85 -26.20 73.72
CA THR A 24 18.49 -25.68 73.88
C THR A 24 17.47 -26.77 73.59
N ALA A 25 16.48 -26.94 74.47
CA ALA A 25 15.40 -27.88 74.25
C ALA A 25 14.24 -27.20 73.50
N GLY A 26 14.02 -27.60 72.24
CA GLY A 26 12.96 -27.12 71.33
C GLY A 26 13.02 -27.85 69.96
N ILE A 27 12.01 -27.70 69.09
CA ILE A 27 11.91 -28.39 67.79
C ILE A 27 12.13 -27.42 66.60
N GLU A 28 12.87 -27.86 65.57
CA GLU A 28 13.18 -27.12 64.32
C GLU A 28 12.68 -27.84 63.04
N THR A 29 12.48 -27.11 61.92
CA THR A 29 11.93 -27.64 60.65
C THR A 29 12.88 -27.48 59.43
N ARG A 30 12.63 -28.22 58.32
CA ARG A 30 13.56 -28.48 57.19
C ARG A 30 12.94 -28.23 55.78
N LEU A 31 13.61 -27.46 54.89
CA LEU A 31 13.67 -27.42 53.38
C LEU A 31 13.20 -26.20 52.53
N ASN A 32 13.94 -25.91 51.42
CA ASN A 32 13.95 -24.64 50.62
C ASN A 32 14.04 -24.88 49.06
N GLU A 33 13.03 -24.53 48.23
CA GLU A 33 13.00 -24.65 46.72
C GLU A 33 12.90 -23.27 45.99
N SER A 34 13.21 -23.18 44.67
CA SER A 34 13.42 -21.89 43.93
C SER A 34 12.58 -21.69 42.65
N ALA A 35 12.07 -20.47 42.45
CA ALA A 35 11.15 -20.06 41.37
C ALA A 35 11.73 -19.96 39.94
N ALA A 36 12.95 -20.45 39.64
CA ALA A 36 13.68 -20.09 38.41
C ALA A 36 13.38 -20.98 37.19
N ASP A 37 13.37 -22.28 37.39
CA ASP A 37 13.21 -23.23 36.29
C ASP A 37 11.78 -23.24 35.73
N ALA A 38 10.83 -22.68 36.47
CA ALA A 38 9.43 -22.54 36.07
C ALA A 38 9.17 -21.42 35.04
N LEU A 39 10.17 -20.58 34.77
CA LEU A 39 9.99 -19.33 34.06
C LEU A 39 10.29 -19.37 32.53
N ASN A 40 10.21 -20.48 31.76
CA ASN A 40 10.50 -20.39 30.29
C ASN A 40 9.73 -21.31 29.31
N TRP A 41 8.98 -20.68 28.39
CA TRP A 41 8.01 -21.34 27.50
C TRP A 41 8.39 -21.37 25.99
N ASP A 42 9.09 -20.37 25.43
CA ASP A 42 9.02 -20.12 23.96
C ASP A 42 10.27 -20.46 23.10
N LYS A 43 11.32 -21.09 23.63
CA LYS A 43 12.60 -21.19 22.90
C LYS A 43 12.73 -22.23 21.80
N ASN A 44 11.85 -23.22 21.76
CA ASN A 44 11.97 -24.29 20.77
C ASN A 44 10.85 -24.26 19.74
N ASN A 45 9.88 -23.34 19.82
CA ASN A 45 8.68 -23.42 18.99
C ASN A 45 7.99 -22.06 18.77
N ALA A 46 8.67 -21.07 18.18
CA ALA A 46 7.93 -20.02 17.46
C ALA A 46 7.05 -20.68 16.35
N ARG A 47 5.79 -20.24 16.16
CA ARG A 47 4.71 -21.03 15.50
C ARG A 47 4.12 -20.46 14.17
N PRO A 48 3.74 -21.29 13.16
CA PRO A 48 3.17 -20.86 11.85
C PRO A 48 1.61 -20.87 11.70
N PRO A 49 1.02 -20.24 10.64
CA PRO A 49 -0.39 -19.79 10.58
C PRO A 49 -1.43 -20.72 9.88
N THR A 50 -2.71 -20.30 9.94
CA THR A 50 -3.91 -21.13 9.66
C THR A 50 -4.55 -20.91 8.26
N PRO A 51 -5.04 -21.97 7.57
CA PRO A 51 -5.72 -21.86 6.26
C PRO A 51 -7.13 -21.25 6.28
N PRO A 52 -7.63 -20.69 5.16
CA PRO A 52 -8.81 -19.82 5.12
C PRO A 52 -10.17 -20.53 5.20
N GLU A 53 -10.31 -21.76 4.71
CA GLU A 53 -11.61 -22.47 4.72
C GLU A 53 -12.06 -22.83 6.15
N LEU A 54 -11.10 -23.22 6.98
CA LEU A 54 -11.32 -23.50 8.40
C LEU A 54 -11.50 -22.23 9.22
N ARG A 55 -11.24 -21.06 8.63
CA ARG A 55 -11.16 -19.80 9.36
C ARG A 55 -12.50 -19.46 10.00
N LYS A 56 -13.63 -19.58 9.31
CA LYS A 56 -14.94 -19.23 9.88
C LYS A 56 -15.35 -20.04 11.12
N TYR A 57 -14.81 -21.26 11.27
CA TYR A 57 -15.02 -22.12 12.45
C TYR A 57 -13.90 -22.00 13.49
N ARG A 58 -12.75 -21.48 13.10
CA ARG A 58 -11.62 -21.27 14.02
C ARG A 58 -11.99 -20.14 14.97
N THR A 59 -11.84 -20.41 16.26
CA THR A 59 -11.90 -19.41 17.35
C THR A 59 -10.99 -18.21 17.10
N LEU A 60 -9.94 -18.43 16.29
CA LEU A 60 -9.02 -17.38 15.84
C LEU A 60 -9.74 -16.21 15.16
N THR A 61 -10.91 -16.44 14.57
CA THR A 61 -11.70 -15.43 13.86
C THR A 61 -12.64 -14.65 14.80
N GLN A 62 -12.94 -15.21 15.98
CA GLN A 62 -13.70 -14.56 17.06
C GLN A 62 -12.86 -13.57 17.85
N HIS A 63 -11.55 -13.83 17.93
CA HIS A 63 -10.60 -13.00 18.65
C HIS A 63 -9.81 -12.07 17.74
N ILE A 64 -10.26 -11.84 16.50
CA ILE A 64 -9.68 -10.80 15.63
C ILE A 64 -10.21 -9.45 16.14
N PRO A 65 -9.36 -8.62 16.77
CA PRO A 65 -9.80 -7.36 17.34
C PRO A 65 -10.37 -6.43 16.26
N GLY A 66 -11.48 -5.75 16.57
CA GLY A 66 -12.11 -4.75 15.69
C GLY A 66 -13.10 -5.30 14.65
N VAL A 67 -13.24 -6.62 14.51
CA VAL A 67 -14.27 -7.24 13.64
C VAL A 67 -15.46 -7.67 14.50
N ARG A 68 -16.69 -7.41 14.05
CA ARG A 68 -17.89 -7.86 14.79
C ARG A 68 -17.96 -9.38 14.77
N LEU A 69 -18.15 -9.94 15.95
CA LEU A 69 -18.18 -11.37 16.20
C LEU A 69 -19.54 -11.91 15.74
N GLN A 70 -19.60 -12.33 14.47
CA GLN A 70 -20.79 -12.91 13.88
C GLN A 70 -20.83 -14.41 14.20
N HIS A 71 -21.97 -14.90 14.66
CA HIS A 71 -22.14 -16.31 14.98
C HIS A 71 -21.85 -17.15 13.73
N TYR A 72 -21.05 -18.22 13.84
CA TYR A 72 -20.60 -19.04 12.69
C TYR A 72 -21.76 -19.58 11.85
N GLY A 73 -22.91 -19.87 12.48
CA GLY A 73 -24.12 -20.35 11.81
C GLY A 73 -24.83 -19.29 10.96
N ALA A 74 -24.59 -18.01 11.23
CA ALA A 74 -25.11 -16.87 10.46
C ALA A 74 -23.98 -16.06 9.81
N ALA A 75 -22.76 -16.61 9.76
CA ALA A 75 -21.59 -15.92 9.22
C ALA A 75 -21.60 -15.87 7.70
N ASP A 76 -22.27 -16.84 7.07
CA ASP A 76 -22.56 -16.82 5.63
C ASP A 76 -23.93 -16.16 5.33
N ASP A 77 -24.74 -15.86 6.37
CA ASP A 77 -26.05 -15.20 6.25
C ASP A 77 -25.89 -13.69 6.06
N LYS A 78 -26.74 -13.13 5.19
CA LYS A 78 -26.75 -11.68 4.94
C LYS A 78 -27.41 -10.94 6.09
N ALA A 79 -26.74 -9.89 6.56
CA ALA A 79 -27.28 -9.01 7.59
C ALA A 79 -28.52 -8.24 7.09
N PRO A 80 -29.51 -7.98 7.96
CA PRO A 80 -30.68 -7.20 7.60
C PRO A 80 -30.32 -5.73 7.41
N GLU A 81 -30.83 -5.15 6.33
CA GLU A 81 -30.58 -3.76 5.96
C GLU A 81 -31.84 -2.91 6.17
N GLY A 82 -31.67 -1.70 6.71
CA GLY A 82 -32.75 -0.74 6.95
C GLY A 82 -32.48 0.20 8.12
N THR A 83 -33.37 1.17 8.34
CA THR A 83 -33.31 2.09 9.48
C THR A 83 -34.24 1.64 10.61
N PHE A 84 -33.71 1.62 11.84
CA PHE A 84 -34.45 1.19 13.04
C PHE A 84 -34.71 2.42 13.95
N GLY A 85 -35.97 2.85 14.09
CA GLY A 85 -36.36 4.02 14.93
C GLY A 85 -37.77 4.58 14.64
N VAL A 86 -38.23 5.56 15.44
CA VAL A 86 -39.52 6.26 15.21
C VAL A 86 -39.35 7.29 14.09
N SER A 87 -40.20 7.19 13.08
CA SER A 87 -40.12 7.98 11.85
C SER A 87 -40.91 9.29 11.97
N THR A 88 -40.25 10.44 12.13
CA THR A 88 -40.86 11.79 12.00
C THR A 88 -41.06 12.17 10.53
N LYS A 89 -41.86 11.37 9.80
CA LYS A 89 -42.24 11.73 8.43
C LYS A 89 -43.44 12.69 8.49
N PRO A 90 -43.45 13.80 7.73
CA PRO A 90 -44.67 14.56 7.50
C PRO A 90 -45.72 13.65 6.84
N LYS A 91 -47.01 14.00 6.99
CA LYS A 91 -48.12 13.27 6.36
C LYS A 91 -47.81 13.06 4.88
N LYS A 92 -48.08 11.86 4.36
CA LYS A 92 -47.88 11.51 2.94
C LYS A 92 -48.52 12.59 2.04
N GLY A 93 -47.68 13.28 1.27
CA GLY A 93 -48.10 14.25 0.26
C GLY A 93 -47.40 15.61 0.35
N GLU A 94 -46.75 15.94 1.47
CA GLU A 94 -46.11 17.24 1.67
C GLU A 94 -44.60 17.08 1.79
N ASP A 95 -43.91 17.26 0.65
CA ASP A 95 -42.47 17.37 0.58
C ASP A 95 -42.12 18.82 0.18
N VAL A 96 -41.32 19.49 1.01
CA VAL A 96 -40.96 20.92 0.84
C VAL A 96 -40.30 21.17 -0.53
N PRO A 97 -39.34 20.34 -1.00
CA PRO A 97 -38.85 20.38 -2.36
C PRO A 97 -39.93 20.25 -3.41
N SER A 98 -40.85 19.26 -3.32
CA SER A 98 -41.90 19.07 -4.34
C SER A 98 -42.86 20.26 -4.47
N GLN A 99 -43.14 20.97 -3.37
CA GLN A 99 -44.00 22.16 -3.38
C GLN A 99 -43.26 23.43 -3.80
N LEU A 100 -41.96 23.56 -3.50
CA LEU A 100 -41.15 24.70 -3.93
C LEU A 100 -40.61 24.56 -5.36
N THR A 101 -40.41 23.33 -5.85
CA THR A 101 -39.89 23.05 -7.21
C THR A 101 -41.00 22.79 -8.22
N GLY A 102 -42.18 22.34 -7.78
CA GLY A 102 -43.36 22.09 -8.60
C GLY A 102 -44.14 23.36 -8.97
N VAL A 103 -43.47 24.37 -9.52
CA VAL A 103 -44.11 25.65 -9.89
C VAL A 103 -45.07 25.50 -11.07
N PHE A 104 -44.74 24.63 -12.02
CA PHE A 104 -45.54 24.41 -13.23
C PHE A 104 -46.33 23.10 -13.16
N PRO A 105 -47.54 23.05 -13.75
CA PRO A 105 -48.29 21.81 -13.88
C PRO A 105 -47.49 20.77 -14.67
N THR A 106 -47.62 19.51 -14.29
CA THR A 106 -46.96 18.37 -14.97
C THR A 106 -47.68 17.94 -16.23
N SER A 107 -48.97 18.28 -16.37
CA SER A 107 -49.75 17.98 -17.57
C SER A 107 -49.42 18.94 -18.71
N GLU A 108 -49.27 18.42 -19.93
CA GLU A 108 -49.02 19.22 -21.13
C GLU A 108 -50.15 20.22 -21.38
N LEU A 109 -51.40 19.80 -21.20
CA LEU A 109 -52.57 20.67 -21.27
C LEU A 109 -52.50 21.80 -20.23
N GLY A 110 -52.05 21.50 -19.01
CA GLY A 110 -51.89 22.48 -17.95
C GLY A 110 -50.82 23.51 -18.28
N ARG A 111 -49.71 23.08 -18.90
CA ARG A 111 -48.65 23.98 -19.37
C ARG A 111 -49.11 24.86 -20.52
N TRP A 112 -49.77 24.27 -21.52
CA TRP A 112 -50.31 25.01 -22.66
C TRP A 112 -51.33 26.07 -22.23
N HIS A 113 -52.25 25.75 -21.30
CA HIS A 113 -53.17 26.74 -20.76
C HIS A 113 -52.47 27.87 -19.98
N LEU A 114 -51.34 27.57 -19.34
CA LEU A 114 -50.55 28.58 -18.65
C LEU A 114 -49.87 29.51 -19.68
N GLU A 115 -49.25 28.95 -20.71
CA GLU A 115 -48.69 29.71 -21.84
C GLU A 115 -49.74 30.55 -22.58
N GLU A 116 -50.94 30.01 -22.80
CA GLU A 116 -52.06 30.73 -23.41
C GLU A 116 -52.46 31.96 -22.58
N LYS A 117 -52.56 31.80 -21.26
CA LYS A 117 -52.85 32.91 -20.33
C LYS A 117 -51.73 33.96 -20.31
N GLU A 118 -50.48 33.51 -20.33
CA GLU A 118 -49.30 34.38 -20.31
C GLU A 118 -48.96 34.99 -21.68
N SER A 119 -49.59 34.51 -22.77
CA SER A 119 -49.37 35.00 -24.15
C SER A 119 -49.72 36.47 -24.34
N ILE A 120 -50.52 37.04 -23.43
CA ILE A 120 -50.92 38.45 -23.45
C ILE A 120 -49.74 39.36 -23.12
N TYR A 121 -48.80 38.89 -22.28
CA TYR A 121 -47.69 39.70 -21.78
C TYR A 121 -46.73 40.14 -22.88
N ALA A 122 -46.18 41.35 -22.71
CA ALA A 122 -45.27 41.95 -23.68
C ALA A 122 -43.98 41.14 -23.85
N SER A 123 -43.41 40.63 -22.76
CA SER A 123 -42.21 39.78 -22.78
C SER A 123 -42.45 38.51 -23.62
N SER A 124 -43.56 37.82 -23.41
CA SER A 124 -43.93 36.60 -24.17
C SER A 124 -44.04 36.85 -25.68
N LYS A 125 -44.45 38.05 -26.11
CA LYS A 125 -44.55 38.44 -27.53
C LYS A 125 -43.22 38.89 -28.14
N LEU A 126 -42.38 39.54 -27.34
CA LEU A 126 -41.11 40.11 -27.79
C LEU A 126 -39.97 39.08 -27.78
N GLU A 127 -40.01 38.11 -26.86
CA GLU A 127 -38.92 37.17 -26.59
C GLU A 127 -39.37 35.68 -26.62
N PRO A 128 -40.00 35.20 -27.72
CA PRO A 128 -40.37 33.80 -27.83
C PRO A 128 -39.12 32.91 -27.96
N LEU A 129 -38.96 31.92 -27.08
CA LEU A 129 -37.77 31.07 -27.08
C LEU A 129 -37.61 30.31 -28.42
N GLY A 130 -36.41 30.40 -29.01
CA GLY A 130 -36.07 29.73 -30.28
C GLY A 130 -36.68 30.37 -31.53
N LYS A 131 -37.44 31.46 -31.39
CA LYS A 131 -37.99 32.24 -32.51
C LYS A 131 -37.57 33.70 -32.36
N GLY A 132 -37.44 34.41 -33.47
CA GLY A 132 -37.30 35.87 -33.42
C GLY A 132 -38.61 36.53 -33.00
N MET A 133 -38.53 37.76 -32.50
CA MET A 133 -39.69 38.62 -32.28
C MET A 133 -40.55 38.69 -33.55
N GLN A 134 -41.82 38.32 -33.42
CA GLN A 134 -42.78 38.47 -34.51
C GLN A 134 -43.33 39.90 -34.53
N ARG A 135 -42.88 40.71 -35.48
CA ARG A 135 -43.28 42.12 -35.64
C ARG A 135 -44.69 42.30 -36.25
N GLY A 136 -45.42 41.21 -36.52
CA GLY A 136 -46.73 41.25 -37.18
C GLY A 136 -46.72 41.79 -38.62
N THR A 137 -45.54 41.85 -39.26
CA THR A 137 -45.40 42.38 -40.62
C THR A 137 -46.00 41.42 -41.64
N ARG A 138 -46.87 41.94 -42.52
CA ARG A 138 -47.43 41.15 -43.63
C ARG A 138 -46.38 41.06 -44.75
N ILE A 139 -45.79 39.88 -44.94
CA ILE A 139 -44.81 39.60 -45.99
C ILE A 139 -45.56 39.32 -47.31
N PRO A 140 -45.11 39.83 -48.47
CA PRO A 140 -45.71 39.50 -49.76
C PRO A 140 -45.69 38.00 -50.07
N ASP A 141 -46.77 37.50 -50.66
CA ASP A 141 -46.94 36.08 -50.93
C ASP A 141 -45.78 35.52 -51.78
N GLY A 142 -45.20 34.40 -51.31
CA GLY A 142 -44.13 33.69 -51.99
C GLY A 142 -42.70 34.12 -51.63
N LEU A 143 -42.50 35.24 -50.92
CA LEU A 143 -41.18 35.66 -50.44
C LEU A 143 -40.79 34.84 -49.19
N GLY A 144 -39.64 34.16 -49.25
CA GLY A 144 -39.16 33.23 -48.23
C GLY A 144 -39.54 31.77 -48.48
N THR A 145 -40.46 31.49 -49.40
CA THR A 145 -40.82 30.13 -49.84
C THR A 145 -40.39 29.88 -51.29
N THR A 146 -41.00 30.58 -52.25
CA THR A 146 -40.72 30.42 -53.70
C THR A 146 -39.59 31.33 -54.19
N LYS A 147 -39.52 32.55 -53.64
CA LYS A 147 -38.46 33.52 -53.93
C LYS A 147 -37.58 33.67 -52.70
N ALA A 148 -36.29 33.48 -52.87
CA ALA A 148 -35.31 33.76 -51.82
C ALA A 148 -35.26 35.26 -51.49
N PHE A 149 -34.82 35.59 -50.28
CA PHE A 149 -34.54 36.98 -49.91
C PHE A 149 -33.23 37.45 -50.55
N GLY A 150 -33.14 38.75 -50.86
CA GLY A 150 -31.95 39.38 -51.45
C GLY A 150 -32.03 39.63 -52.97
N MET A 151 -30.98 40.21 -53.54
CA MET A 151 -30.89 40.45 -54.99
C MET A 151 -30.25 39.25 -55.67
N ARG A 152 -30.90 38.75 -56.72
CA ARG A 152 -30.41 37.60 -57.49
C ARG A 152 -29.43 38.05 -58.58
N ILE A 153 -28.30 37.36 -58.67
CA ILE A 153 -27.37 37.42 -59.81
C ILE A 153 -27.24 36.00 -60.36
N ASP A 154 -27.45 35.83 -61.67
CA ASP A 154 -27.43 34.50 -62.31
C ASP A 154 -26.01 34.02 -62.59
N ALA A 155 -25.27 33.72 -61.52
CA ALA A 155 -23.88 33.26 -61.57
C ALA A 155 -23.70 32.05 -62.52
N GLN A 156 -24.61 31.07 -62.46
CA GLN A 156 -24.53 29.88 -63.31
C GLN A 156 -24.72 30.18 -64.80
N GLU A 157 -25.56 31.16 -65.16
CA GLU A 157 -25.73 31.55 -66.56
C GLU A 157 -24.52 32.32 -67.07
N LYS A 158 -23.93 33.16 -66.21
CA LYS A 158 -22.67 33.84 -66.54
C LYS A 158 -21.53 32.86 -66.74
N ASP A 159 -21.42 31.81 -65.95
CA ASP A 159 -20.36 30.80 -66.14
C ASP A 159 -20.52 30.04 -67.46
N LYS A 160 -21.75 29.78 -67.91
CA LYS A 160 -22.03 29.17 -69.23
C LYS A 160 -21.62 30.07 -70.40
N GLY A 161 -21.62 31.40 -70.21
CA GLY A 161 -21.20 32.38 -71.21
C GLY A 161 -19.74 32.26 -71.64
N GLY A 162 -18.89 31.56 -70.87
CA GLY A 162 -17.55 31.16 -71.29
C GLY A 162 -16.58 32.31 -71.56
N GLN A 163 -16.89 33.52 -71.08
CA GLN A 163 -16.07 34.72 -71.31
C GLN A 163 -14.59 34.56 -70.91
N ILE A 164 -14.29 33.73 -69.91
CA ILE A 164 -12.91 33.43 -69.50
C ILE A 164 -12.14 32.74 -70.63
N LYS A 165 -12.79 31.88 -71.42
CA LYS A 165 -12.15 31.16 -72.53
C LYS A 165 -11.64 32.11 -73.61
N HIS A 166 -12.42 33.14 -73.95
CA HIS A 166 -12.02 34.15 -74.92
C HIS A 166 -10.85 35.01 -74.43
N VAL A 167 -10.79 35.30 -73.12
CA VAL A 167 -9.65 36.01 -72.52
C VAL A 167 -8.39 35.15 -72.54
N MET A 168 -8.51 33.85 -72.24
CA MET A 168 -7.36 32.94 -72.19
C MET A 168 -6.80 32.60 -73.57
N PHE A 169 -7.68 32.44 -74.56
CA PHE A 169 -7.31 32.10 -75.93
C PHE A 169 -7.90 33.14 -76.88
N PRO A 170 -7.18 34.26 -77.12
CA PRO A 170 -7.65 35.34 -77.98
C PRO A 170 -7.63 34.89 -79.43
N THR A 171 -8.63 34.11 -79.80
CA THR A 171 -8.82 33.59 -81.18
C THR A 171 -9.21 34.73 -82.14
N ASP A 172 -9.62 35.86 -81.57
CA ASP A 172 -10.05 37.05 -82.29
C ASP A 172 -8.86 37.95 -82.71
N GLN A 173 -7.61 37.62 -82.33
CA GLN A 173 -6.39 38.36 -82.73
C GLN A 173 -5.49 37.55 -83.66
N PRO A 174 -4.85 38.17 -84.69
CA PRO A 174 -3.90 37.47 -85.56
C PRO A 174 -2.61 37.11 -84.80
N PRO A 175 -1.99 35.95 -85.09
CA PRO A 175 -0.72 35.56 -84.47
C PRO A 175 0.41 36.51 -84.88
N VAL A 176 1.38 36.72 -83.97
CA VAL A 176 2.59 37.53 -84.25
C VAL A 176 3.45 36.76 -85.28
N PRO A 177 4.00 37.42 -86.33
CA PRO A 177 4.85 36.75 -87.30
C PRO A 177 6.16 36.25 -86.67
N ASP A 178 6.40 34.95 -86.70
CA ASP A 178 7.59 34.27 -86.15
C ASP A 178 8.73 34.15 -87.19
N ASP A 179 8.93 35.14 -88.06
CA ASP A 179 9.97 35.07 -89.11
C ASP A 179 11.32 35.65 -88.63
N GLU A 180 12.35 34.79 -88.58
CA GLU A 180 13.74 35.17 -88.37
C GLU A 180 14.18 36.22 -89.40
N GLY A 181 14.55 37.42 -88.92
CA GLY A 181 15.08 38.49 -89.77
C GLY A 181 14.14 39.70 -89.95
N THR A 182 12.97 39.73 -89.30
CA THR A 182 12.19 40.96 -89.18
C THR A 182 12.97 42.03 -88.40
N GLN A 183 12.90 43.28 -88.85
CA GLN A 183 13.63 44.40 -88.23
C GLN A 183 13.26 44.57 -86.75
N THR A 184 12.00 44.29 -86.39
CA THR A 184 11.51 44.26 -85.01
C THR A 184 12.26 43.23 -84.17
N HIS A 185 12.43 41.99 -84.65
CA HIS A 185 13.18 40.95 -83.94
C HIS A 185 14.62 41.39 -83.63
N SER A 186 15.34 41.94 -84.63
CA SER A 186 16.71 42.42 -84.43
C SER A 186 16.84 43.56 -83.39
N LEU A 187 15.80 44.41 -83.29
CA LEU A 187 15.72 45.46 -82.27
C LEU A 187 15.49 44.86 -80.88
N TYR A 188 14.60 43.88 -80.75
CA TYR A 188 14.35 43.19 -79.47
C TYR A 188 15.59 42.40 -79.00
N LEU A 189 16.32 41.75 -79.91
CA LEU A 189 17.61 41.12 -79.60
C LEU A 189 18.61 42.10 -78.99
N ARG A 190 18.73 43.30 -79.56
CA ARG A 190 19.70 44.31 -79.08
C ARG A 190 19.25 44.99 -77.79
N SER A 191 17.96 45.30 -77.67
CA SER A 191 17.42 46.07 -76.54
C SER A 191 17.11 45.21 -75.31
N HIS A 192 16.52 44.03 -75.51
CA HIS A 192 16.04 43.16 -74.44
C HIS A 192 16.82 41.84 -74.34
N GLY A 193 17.64 41.51 -75.34
CA GLY A 193 18.36 40.23 -75.36
C GLY A 193 17.42 39.04 -75.54
N ASP A 194 16.30 39.25 -76.22
CA ASP A 194 15.27 38.23 -76.48
C ASP A 194 15.63 37.43 -77.74
N TYR A 195 16.24 36.26 -77.54
CA TYR A 195 16.69 35.37 -78.62
C TYR A 195 15.67 34.27 -78.88
N MET A 196 15.54 33.84 -80.14
CA MET A 196 14.73 32.66 -80.44
C MET A 196 15.39 31.37 -79.94
N PRO A 197 14.61 30.33 -79.62
CA PRO A 197 15.15 29.03 -79.25
C PRO A 197 16.09 28.49 -80.35
N GLY A 198 17.38 28.29 -80.02
CA GLY A 198 18.40 27.78 -80.94
C GLY A 198 19.31 28.84 -81.58
N GLU A 199 19.01 30.13 -81.41
CA GLU A 199 19.84 31.21 -81.92
C GLU A 199 21.09 31.44 -81.03
N GLN A 200 22.28 31.40 -81.64
CA GLN A 200 23.50 31.74 -80.91
C GLN A 200 23.67 33.26 -80.78
N ARG A 201 23.98 33.72 -79.56
CA ARG A 201 24.28 35.13 -79.30
C ARG A 201 25.50 35.59 -80.10
N ARG A 202 25.26 36.44 -81.10
CA ARG A 202 26.32 37.11 -81.85
C ARG A 202 26.88 38.28 -81.04
N ARG A 203 28.18 38.25 -80.76
CA ARG A 203 28.87 39.26 -79.94
C ARG A 203 29.57 40.34 -80.75
N ASN A 204 29.45 40.28 -82.07
CA ASN A 204 30.11 41.17 -83.03
C ASN A 204 31.62 41.32 -82.74
N TYR A 205 32.28 40.21 -82.42
CA TYR A 205 33.74 40.20 -82.27
C TYR A 205 34.42 40.36 -83.62
N ASP A 206 35.51 41.13 -83.63
CA ASP A 206 36.40 41.27 -84.76
C ASP A 206 37.46 40.16 -84.73
N TRP A 207 37.09 38.99 -85.26
CA TRP A 207 37.94 37.80 -85.24
C TRP A 207 39.21 37.97 -86.08
N ASP A 208 39.20 38.86 -87.08
CA ASP A 208 40.33 39.14 -87.97
C ASP A 208 41.54 39.75 -87.22
N SER A 209 41.30 40.37 -86.06
CA SER A 209 42.33 40.96 -85.21
C SER A 209 43.10 39.95 -84.34
N THR A 210 42.75 38.66 -84.38
CA THR A 210 43.33 37.61 -83.52
C THR A 210 44.18 36.60 -84.30
N GLN A 211 44.96 35.75 -83.61
CA GLN A 211 45.73 34.66 -84.25
C GLN A 211 44.84 33.47 -84.72
N VAL A 212 43.51 33.61 -84.62
CA VAL A 212 42.52 32.59 -84.97
C VAL A 212 41.96 32.89 -86.36
N GLN A 213 42.33 32.09 -87.36
CA GLN A 213 41.97 32.35 -88.77
C GLN A 213 40.50 32.01 -89.12
N ASP A 214 39.89 31.02 -88.46
CA ASP A 214 38.46 30.69 -88.61
C ASP A 214 37.89 30.22 -87.27
N PRO A 215 36.93 30.95 -86.66
CA PRO A 215 36.31 30.56 -85.39
C PRO A 215 35.54 29.25 -85.44
N ALA A 216 35.10 28.79 -86.61
CA ALA A 216 34.39 27.51 -86.72
C ALA A 216 35.34 26.31 -86.74
N GLN A 217 36.57 26.49 -87.24
CA GLN A 217 37.53 25.38 -87.42
C GLN A 217 38.67 25.35 -86.37
N HIS A 218 38.99 26.48 -85.75
CA HIS A 218 40.05 26.53 -84.74
C HIS A 218 39.64 25.78 -83.45
N ARG A 219 40.49 24.86 -82.98
CA ARG A 219 40.27 24.17 -81.70
C ARG A 219 40.71 25.07 -80.54
N PHE A 220 39.74 25.67 -79.88
CA PHE A 220 39.99 26.48 -78.70
C PHE A 220 40.36 25.63 -77.48
N GLY A 221 41.25 26.16 -76.65
CA GLY A 221 41.70 25.52 -75.42
C GLY A 221 43.21 25.63 -75.24
N LEU A 222 43.68 25.50 -74.00
CA LEU A 222 45.11 25.47 -73.71
C LEU A 222 45.68 24.11 -74.12
N THR A 223 46.71 24.13 -74.96
CA THR A 223 47.53 22.96 -75.23
C THR A 223 48.84 23.12 -74.48
N ASP A 224 49.20 22.10 -73.68
CA ASP A 224 50.45 22.12 -72.95
C ASP A 224 51.61 22.00 -73.94
N LYS A 225 52.51 22.98 -73.91
CA LYS A 225 53.63 23.05 -74.85
C LYS A 225 54.74 22.05 -74.52
N ASP A 226 54.78 21.52 -73.30
CA ASP A 226 55.81 20.60 -72.83
C ASP A 226 55.28 19.17 -72.62
N SER A 227 55.73 18.23 -73.45
CA SER A 227 55.40 16.81 -73.30
C SER A 227 56.23 16.16 -72.18
N TYR A 228 55.60 15.73 -71.09
CA TYR A 228 56.26 15.04 -69.97
C TYR A 228 56.64 13.61 -70.39
N ARG A 229 57.88 13.41 -70.87
CA ARG A 229 58.35 12.09 -71.31
C ARG A 229 58.59 11.13 -70.13
N GLU A 230 58.10 9.90 -70.29
CA GLU A 230 58.20 8.80 -69.29
C GLU A 230 57.59 9.11 -67.91
N GLY A 231 56.54 9.93 -67.85
CA GLY A 231 55.88 10.31 -66.59
C GLY A 231 55.46 9.12 -65.73
N VAL A 232 54.95 8.03 -66.34
CA VAL A 232 54.53 6.82 -65.62
C VAL A 232 55.71 6.07 -65.00
N ARG A 233 56.88 6.01 -65.67
CA ARG A 233 58.06 5.30 -65.15
C ARG A 233 58.59 5.99 -63.90
N LYS A 234 58.66 7.32 -63.91
CA LYS A 234 59.06 8.13 -62.75
C LYS A 234 58.08 7.99 -61.59
N ALA A 235 56.78 7.91 -61.88
CA ALA A 235 55.75 7.66 -60.86
C ALA A 235 55.85 6.25 -60.23
N LEU A 236 56.28 5.24 -60.99
CA LEU A 236 56.36 3.85 -60.52
C LEU A 236 57.58 3.60 -59.62
N GLN A 237 58.72 4.25 -59.89
CA GLN A 237 59.96 4.09 -59.13
C GLN A 237 60.48 5.42 -58.55
N PRO A 238 59.79 5.98 -57.53
CA PRO A 238 60.12 7.30 -56.99
C PRO A 238 61.48 7.34 -56.27
N GLY A 239 62.03 6.20 -55.86
CA GLY A 239 63.34 6.13 -55.18
C GLY A 239 64.55 6.47 -56.05
N LEU A 240 64.41 6.46 -57.39
CA LEU A 240 65.46 6.86 -58.34
C LEU A 240 65.39 8.34 -58.74
N ASP A 241 64.30 9.03 -58.36
CA ASP A 241 64.07 10.42 -58.72
C ASP A 241 64.75 11.37 -57.73
N GLN A 242 65.84 11.99 -58.17
CA GLN A 242 66.63 12.94 -57.37
C GLN A 242 65.90 14.26 -57.10
N SER A 243 64.81 14.55 -57.83
CA SER A 243 64.01 15.76 -57.62
C SER A 243 63.03 15.63 -56.46
N LEU A 244 62.75 14.39 -56.01
CA LEU A 244 61.92 14.14 -54.84
C LEU A 244 62.76 14.26 -53.57
N PRO A 245 62.25 14.92 -52.51
CA PRO A 245 62.98 15.03 -51.26
C PRO A 245 63.17 13.64 -50.64
N ALA A 246 64.41 13.18 -50.55
CA ALA A 246 64.76 11.97 -49.81
C ALA A 246 64.32 12.11 -48.34
N ALA A 247 63.97 10.98 -47.70
CA ALA A 247 63.59 10.98 -46.30
C ALA A 247 64.70 11.66 -45.46
N LYS A 248 64.34 12.71 -44.72
CA LYS A 248 65.30 13.47 -43.90
C LYS A 248 65.94 12.52 -42.87
N ALA A 249 67.26 12.38 -42.92
CA ALA A 249 68.03 11.48 -42.06
C ALA A 249 68.04 11.91 -40.58
N VAL A 250 67.82 13.20 -40.32
CA VAL A 250 67.71 13.76 -38.96
C VAL A 250 66.28 14.22 -38.77
N ILE A 251 65.62 13.64 -37.78
CA ILE A 251 64.25 13.97 -37.38
C ILE A 251 64.27 14.35 -35.90
N THR A 252 63.26 15.09 -35.44
CA THR A 252 63.13 15.45 -34.04
C THR A 252 62.92 14.21 -33.18
N LYS A 253 63.61 14.14 -32.04
CA LYS A 253 63.53 13.00 -31.11
C LYS A 253 62.10 12.60 -30.75
N LEU A 254 61.24 13.60 -30.48
CA LEU A 254 59.83 13.38 -30.16
C LEU A 254 59.08 12.61 -31.24
N HIS A 255 59.38 12.90 -32.51
CA HIS A 255 58.74 12.23 -33.63
C HIS A 255 59.24 10.79 -33.80
N GLU A 256 60.54 10.53 -33.55
CA GLU A 256 61.09 9.19 -33.59
C GLU A 256 60.56 8.30 -32.46
N ASP A 257 60.50 8.80 -31.23
CA ASP A 257 59.91 8.10 -30.08
C ASP A 257 58.43 7.74 -30.33
N HIS A 258 57.67 8.67 -30.92
CA HIS A 258 56.30 8.42 -31.37
C HIS A 258 56.23 7.32 -32.43
N LYS A 259 57.14 7.33 -33.41
CA LYS A 259 57.20 6.33 -34.47
C LYS A 259 57.51 4.93 -33.95
N LEU A 260 58.42 4.82 -32.98
CA LEU A 260 58.82 3.54 -32.38
C LEU A 260 57.67 2.82 -31.66
N THR A 261 56.71 3.56 -31.11
CA THR A 261 55.55 3.00 -30.42
C THR A 261 54.39 2.73 -31.38
N ASN A 262 54.18 3.61 -32.35
CA ASN A 262 52.98 3.56 -33.19
C ASN A 262 53.12 2.72 -34.47
N VAL A 263 54.33 2.52 -34.97
CA VAL A 263 54.57 1.72 -36.18
C VAL A 263 54.92 0.28 -35.81
N ASP A 264 54.23 -0.67 -36.44
CA ASP A 264 54.52 -2.10 -36.28
C ASP A 264 55.73 -2.51 -37.14
N GLN A 265 56.64 -3.27 -36.55
CA GLN A 265 57.85 -3.78 -37.22
C GLN A 265 57.68 -5.27 -37.54
N LEU A 266 58.11 -5.69 -38.73
CA LEU A 266 58.01 -7.09 -39.14
C LEU A 266 58.88 -7.98 -38.23
N GLY A 267 58.28 -9.03 -37.66
CA GLY A 267 58.99 -10.01 -36.81
C GLY A 267 59.23 -9.57 -35.35
N ALA A 268 58.96 -8.31 -35.01
CA ALA A 268 58.98 -7.82 -33.64
C ALA A 268 57.55 -7.69 -33.10
N VAL A 269 57.38 -7.95 -31.80
CA VAL A 269 56.10 -7.66 -31.14
C VAL A 269 55.94 -6.15 -30.99
N LYS A 270 54.71 -5.65 -31.14
CA LYS A 270 54.38 -4.23 -31.02
C LYS A 270 54.88 -3.66 -29.69
N LYS A 271 55.65 -2.58 -29.75
CA LYS A 271 56.15 -1.88 -28.57
C LYS A 271 55.05 -0.96 -28.04
N LEU A 272 54.53 -1.24 -26.85
CA LEU A 272 53.44 -0.46 -26.24
C LEU A 272 53.93 0.73 -25.40
N GLY A 273 55.22 1.08 -25.45
CA GLY A 273 55.76 2.25 -24.77
C GLY A 273 55.79 2.16 -23.24
N THR A 274 55.56 0.98 -22.66
CA THR A 274 55.75 0.76 -21.23
C THR A 274 57.25 0.68 -20.97
N GLY A 275 57.84 1.75 -20.45
CA GLY A 275 59.27 1.83 -20.15
C GLY A 275 59.78 0.71 -19.23
N ASP A 276 61.07 0.75 -18.91
CA ASP A 276 61.70 -0.29 -18.10
C ASP A 276 61.06 -0.37 -16.70
N ARG A 277 60.53 -1.55 -16.36
CA ARG A 277 59.86 -1.82 -15.08
C ARG A 277 60.83 -2.33 -14.01
N GLY A 278 62.14 -2.36 -14.29
CA GLY A 278 63.16 -2.82 -13.36
C GLY A 278 63.10 -4.31 -13.05
N LEU A 279 62.51 -5.10 -13.97
CA LEU A 279 62.36 -6.54 -13.85
C LEU A 279 63.57 -7.22 -14.51
N GLY A 280 64.21 -8.14 -13.81
CA GLY A 280 65.34 -8.91 -14.36
C GLY A 280 64.90 -9.89 -15.47
N PRO A 281 65.84 -10.37 -16.31
CA PRO A 281 65.52 -11.30 -17.40
C PRO A 281 65.00 -12.66 -16.91
N ASP A 282 65.22 -13.02 -15.64
CA ASP A 282 64.74 -14.25 -14.99
C ASP A 282 63.39 -14.06 -14.25
N HIS A 283 62.80 -12.87 -14.34
CA HIS A 283 61.49 -12.63 -13.73
C HIS A 283 60.39 -13.39 -14.50
N ALA A 284 59.75 -14.34 -13.83
CA ALA A 284 58.55 -14.98 -14.36
C ALA A 284 57.36 -14.01 -14.28
N TYR A 285 56.92 -13.50 -15.43
CA TYR A 285 55.69 -12.72 -15.52
C TYR A 285 54.47 -13.58 -15.19
N GLY A 286 53.51 -12.97 -14.51
CA GLY A 286 52.30 -13.62 -14.03
C GLY A 286 52.01 -13.23 -12.59
N MET A 287 50.96 -13.81 -12.02
CA MET A 287 50.65 -13.64 -10.60
C MET A 287 51.07 -14.93 -9.88
N PRO A 288 51.98 -14.89 -8.89
CA PRO A 288 52.27 -16.05 -8.08
C PRO A 288 50.99 -16.48 -7.34
N SER A 289 50.84 -17.79 -7.11
CA SER A 289 49.67 -18.31 -6.38
C SER A 289 49.53 -17.72 -4.97
N LEU A 290 50.65 -17.30 -4.37
CA LEU A 290 50.68 -16.56 -3.12
C LEU A 290 51.50 -15.28 -3.30
N LYS A 291 50.94 -14.14 -2.90
CA LYS A 291 51.61 -12.84 -3.02
C LYS A 291 52.78 -12.76 -2.02
N ALA A 292 53.93 -12.26 -2.47
CA ALA A 292 55.13 -12.14 -1.62
C ALA A 292 54.82 -11.35 -0.33
N GLY A 293 55.15 -11.94 0.83
CA GLY A 293 54.90 -11.36 2.16
C GLY A 293 53.53 -11.66 2.77
N MET A 294 52.59 -12.28 2.03
CA MET A 294 51.27 -12.66 2.52
C MET A 294 51.23 -14.17 2.82
N ARG A 295 51.73 -14.58 3.99
CA ARG A 295 51.59 -15.98 4.44
C ARG A 295 50.21 -16.18 5.03
N GLU A 296 49.36 -16.94 4.34
CA GLU A 296 48.10 -17.39 4.91
C GLU A 296 48.35 -18.44 6.01
N PRO A 297 47.60 -18.39 7.12
CA PRO A 297 47.73 -19.37 8.19
C PRO A 297 47.35 -20.77 7.69
N GLY A 298 48.08 -21.77 8.16
CA GLY A 298 47.82 -23.15 7.81
C GLY A 298 46.50 -23.66 8.38
N VAL A 299 46.02 -24.80 7.87
CA VAL A 299 44.74 -25.40 8.29
C VAL A 299 44.65 -25.62 9.81
N ASP A 300 45.74 -26.00 10.47
CA ASP A 300 45.78 -26.22 11.93
C ASP A 300 45.55 -24.92 12.73
N GLU A 301 46.06 -23.79 12.24
CA GLU A 301 45.92 -22.49 12.90
C GLU A 301 44.50 -21.93 12.72
N LEU A 302 43.87 -22.19 11.58
CA LEU A 302 42.48 -21.85 11.33
C LEU A 302 41.51 -22.64 12.20
N PHE A 303 41.80 -23.90 12.54
CA PHE A 303 40.92 -24.71 13.40
C PHE A 303 40.93 -24.26 14.86
N LYS A 304 42.05 -23.72 15.34
CA LYS A 304 42.23 -23.38 16.77
C LYS A 304 41.73 -22.00 17.17
N LEU A 305 41.27 -21.17 16.22
CA LEU A 305 40.64 -19.84 16.39
C LEU A 305 40.94 -19.15 17.73
N ASN A 306 41.78 -18.12 17.73
CA ASN A 306 42.14 -17.35 18.93
C ASN A 306 40.97 -16.52 19.52
N LEU A 307 39.94 -17.19 20.06
CA LEU A 307 38.72 -16.61 20.61
C LEU A 307 38.92 -16.10 22.05
N THR A 308 38.26 -15.01 22.39
CA THR A 308 38.26 -14.47 23.77
C THR A 308 37.37 -15.29 24.69
N LEU A 309 37.58 -15.21 26.00
CA LEU A 309 36.84 -16.00 26.99
C LEU A 309 35.32 -15.76 26.94
N GLU A 310 34.88 -14.55 26.60
CA GLU A 310 33.45 -14.23 26.41
C GLU A 310 32.84 -14.94 25.20
N GLN A 311 33.60 -15.08 24.11
CA GLN A 311 33.15 -15.78 22.90
C GLN A 311 33.15 -17.30 23.07
N GLN A 312 33.87 -17.81 24.08
CA GLN A 312 33.86 -19.22 24.44
C GLN A 312 32.66 -19.59 25.34
N GLN A 313 32.02 -18.60 25.97
CA GLN A 313 30.85 -18.85 26.80
C GLN A 313 29.61 -19.12 25.93
N PRO A 314 28.67 -19.95 26.42
CA PRO A 314 27.44 -20.24 25.71
C PRO A 314 26.48 -19.05 25.75
N ASP A 315 25.59 -18.97 24.77
CA ASP A 315 24.68 -17.83 24.61
C ASP A 315 23.72 -17.65 25.79
N ALA A 316 23.48 -16.39 26.18
CA ALA A 316 22.62 -16.03 27.32
C ALA A 316 21.15 -16.41 27.12
N ASP A 317 20.75 -16.56 25.86
CA ASP A 317 19.49 -17.11 25.46
C ASP A 317 19.62 -18.62 25.16
N LEU A 318 20.15 -19.38 26.12
CA LEU A 318 19.83 -20.80 26.27
C LEU A 318 18.83 -21.00 27.42
N GLY A 319 17.83 -21.85 27.22
CA GLY A 319 16.81 -22.20 28.24
C GLY A 319 15.77 -21.12 28.62
N LYS A 320 16.03 -19.82 28.37
CA LYS A 320 15.08 -18.73 28.71
C LYS A 320 14.73 -17.59 27.73
N SER A 321 13.45 -17.20 27.63
CA SER A 321 13.05 -16.04 26.82
C SER A 321 13.47 -14.74 27.53
N LEU A 322 14.51 -14.08 26.99
CA LEU A 322 14.94 -12.75 27.45
C LEU A 322 14.15 -11.60 26.80
N ARG A 323 13.38 -11.92 25.75
CA ARG A 323 12.53 -10.98 25.02
C ARG A 323 11.51 -10.35 25.96
N GLU A 324 11.54 -9.03 26.05
CA GLU A 324 10.57 -8.26 26.82
C GLU A 324 9.14 -8.55 26.36
N GLY A 325 8.22 -8.73 27.32
CA GLY A 325 6.84 -9.21 27.07
C GLY A 325 6.66 -10.73 27.07
N TYR A 326 7.74 -11.49 26.93
CA TYR A 326 7.74 -12.97 26.97
C TYR A 326 8.61 -13.52 28.09
N ARG A 327 9.07 -12.65 28.98
CA ARG A 327 9.76 -13.05 30.21
C ARG A 327 8.71 -13.68 31.11
N ASN A 328 8.92 -14.92 31.48
CA ASN A 328 8.07 -15.52 32.49
C ASN A 328 8.59 -14.94 33.83
N ILE A 329 7.87 -13.98 34.39
CA ILE A 329 8.09 -13.41 35.73
C ILE A 329 6.67 -13.14 36.24
N ALA A 330 6.19 -13.91 37.23
CA ALA A 330 4.78 -13.86 37.66
C ALA A 330 4.62 -14.01 39.20
N PRO A 331 3.59 -13.39 39.82
CA PRO A 331 3.30 -13.55 41.25
C PRO A 331 2.74 -14.94 41.59
N GLU A 332 3.19 -15.50 42.72
CA GLU A 332 2.83 -16.85 43.19
C GLU A 332 1.38 -16.95 43.71
N GLY A 333 0.76 -18.13 43.59
CA GLY A 333 -0.55 -18.46 44.19
C GLY A 333 -1.79 -18.02 43.41
N ARG A 334 -1.64 -17.31 42.28
CA ARG A 334 -2.73 -16.97 41.37
C ARG A 334 -2.67 -17.82 40.11
N THR A 335 -3.76 -18.50 39.78
CA THR A 335 -3.93 -19.08 38.46
C THR A 335 -4.24 -17.98 37.45
N PHE A 336 -3.35 -17.76 36.47
CA PHE A 336 -3.62 -16.84 35.37
C PHE A 336 -4.59 -17.48 34.38
N GLY A 337 -5.85 -17.07 34.44
CA GLY A 337 -6.91 -17.56 33.57
C GLY A 337 -8.26 -16.98 33.98
N VAL A 338 -9.28 -17.30 33.19
CA VAL A 338 -10.69 -17.00 33.52
C VAL A 338 -11.34 -18.33 33.92
N PRO A 339 -11.90 -18.46 35.14
CA PRO A 339 -12.57 -19.69 35.55
C PRO A 339 -13.82 -19.92 34.70
N SER A 340 -14.13 -21.19 34.42
CA SER A 340 -15.31 -21.55 33.64
C SER A 340 -16.62 -21.21 34.36
N ILE A 341 -16.62 -21.25 35.69
CA ILE A 341 -17.70 -20.76 36.54
C ILE A 341 -17.26 -19.42 37.12
N ARG A 342 -17.99 -18.36 36.77
CA ARG A 342 -17.63 -16.98 37.07
C ARG A 342 -18.13 -16.53 38.45
N THR A 343 -17.64 -17.21 39.49
CA THR A 343 -17.86 -16.80 40.89
C THR A 343 -17.00 -15.61 41.29
N ASP A 344 -15.97 -15.29 40.49
CA ASP A 344 -15.04 -14.18 40.66
C ASP A 344 -15.67 -12.80 40.46
N ILE A 345 -16.84 -12.73 39.80
CA ILE A 345 -17.55 -11.48 39.51
C ILE A 345 -18.97 -11.46 40.06
N PRO A 346 -19.50 -10.28 40.39
CA PRO A 346 -20.88 -10.14 40.81
C PRO A 346 -21.85 -10.57 39.70
N LYS A 347 -22.93 -11.24 40.12
CA LYS A 347 -24.00 -11.69 39.22
C LYS A 347 -24.77 -10.47 38.69
N PRO A 348 -25.11 -10.44 37.38
CA PRO A 348 -25.86 -9.31 36.82
C PRO A 348 -27.28 -9.25 37.39
N ALA A 349 -27.72 -8.07 37.80
CA ALA A 349 -29.06 -7.89 38.39
C ALA A 349 -30.20 -8.22 37.41
N LYS A 350 -29.96 -8.02 36.10
CA LYS A 350 -30.84 -8.48 35.02
C LYS A 350 -30.01 -9.31 34.07
N ALA A 351 -30.35 -10.59 33.93
CA ALA A 351 -29.67 -11.46 33.00
C ALA A 351 -29.94 -11.00 31.56
N SER A 352 -28.90 -10.92 30.75
CA SER A 352 -29.06 -10.74 29.30
C SER A 352 -29.67 -12.00 28.69
N VAL A 353 -30.52 -11.83 27.68
CA VAL A 353 -31.09 -12.95 26.89
C VAL A 353 -29.97 -13.76 26.22
N SER A 354 -28.85 -13.12 25.89
CA SER A 354 -27.70 -13.76 25.23
C SER A 354 -26.55 -14.05 26.21
N ASN A 355 -26.84 -14.24 27.49
CA ASN A 355 -25.79 -14.55 28.47
C ASN A 355 -25.28 -15.99 28.27
N MET A 356 -23.97 -16.13 28.04
CA MET A 356 -23.30 -17.42 27.82
C MET A 356 -22.41 -17.85 28.99
N ALA A 357 -22.32 -17.03 30.05
CA ALA A 357 -21.47 -17.32 31.21
C ALA A 357 -22.31 -17.81 32.39
N ASN A 358 -21.84 -18.88 33.03
CA ASN A 358 -22.42 -19.41 34.26
C ASN A 358 -21.77 -18.74 35.47
N TYR A 359 -22.60 -18.25 36.40
CA TYR A 359 -22.19 -17.52 37.60
C TYR A 359 -22.31 -18.36 38.90
N GLY A 360 -22.44 -19.67 38.78
CA GLY A 360 -22.60 -20.58 39.92
C GLY A 360 -23.97 -20.48 40.59
N ASN A 361 -25.01 -20.13 39.85
CA ASN A 361 -26.42 -20.21 40.29
C ASN A 361 -27.28 -21.12 39.42
N GLU A 362 -26.73 -21.69 38.34
CA GLU A 362 -27.49 -22.57 37.46
C GLU A 362 -27.72 -23.95 38.10
N PRO A 363 -28.88 -24.57 37.88
CA PRO A 363 -29.16 -25.92 38.36
C PRO A 363 -28.34 -26.96 37.60
N ASP A 364 -28.13 -28.12 38.23
CA ASP A 364 -27.45 -29.24 37.57
C ASP A 364 -28.31 -29.86 36.45
N ALA A 365 -27.64 -30.52 35.49
CA ALA A 365 -28.29 -31.18 34.36
C ALA A 365 -29.33 -32.22 34.80
N PHE A 366 -29.04 -32.98 35.86
CA PHE A 366 -29.97 -33.96 36.40
C PHE A 366 -31.29 -33.33 36.88
N GLN A 367 -31.19 -32.16 37.50
CA GLN A 367 -32.33 -31.44 38.03
C GLN A 367 -33.16 -30.75 36.95
N LEU A 368 -32.52 -30.33 35.85
CA LEU A 368 -33.26 -29.85 34.67
C LEU A 368 -34.09 -30.96 34.02
N LEU A 369 -33.57 -32.20 33.99
CA LEU A 369 -34.31 -33.35 33.47
C LEU A 369 -35.45 -33.78 34.42
N ARG A 370 -35.29 -33.54 35.71
CA ARG A 370 -36.25 -33.92 36.76
C ARG A 370 -36.56 -32.70 37.64
N PRO A 371 -37.23 -31.67 37.10
CA PRO A 371 -37.47 -30.45 37.84
C PRO A 371 -38.44 -30.71 39.00
N PRO A 372 -38.28 -30.02 40.15
CA PRO A 372 -39.27 -30.09 41.21
C PRO A 372 -40.59 -29.52 40.69
N ARG A 373 -41.71 -30.01 41.24
CA ARG A 373 -43.07 -29.63 40.82
C ARG A 373 -43.31 -28.11 40.90
N SER A 374 -42.59 -27.43 41.78
CA SER A 374 -42.63 -25.98 42.00
C SER A 374 -42.17 -25.14 40.80
N VAL A 375 -41.36 -25.71 39.89
CA VAL A 375 -40.86 -24.98 38.71
C VAL A 375 -42.01 -24.58 37.78
N VAL A 376 -43.08 -25.36 37.74
CA VAL A 376 -44.31 -25.03 36.97
C VAL A 376 -44.94 -23.73 37.45
N GLN A 377 -44.75 -23.40 38.72
CA GLN A 377 -45.22 -22.15 39.35
C GLN A 377 -44.16 -21.03 39.31
N GLY A 378 -43.04 -21.25 38.63
CA GLY A 378 -41.93 -20.29 38.53
C GLY A 378 -40.96 -20.31 39.72
N VAL A 379 -41.11 -21.25 40.66
CA VAL A 379 -40.23 -21.35 41.83
C VAL A 379 -39.14 -22.40 41.59
N GLY A 380 -37.96 -21.92 41.20
CA GLY A 380 -36.76 -22.74 41.00
C GLY A 380 -35.91 -22.94 42.27
N GLU A 381 -34.86 -23.75 42.13
CA GLU A 381 -33.98 -24.16 43.24
C GLU A 381 -33.33 -22.99 44.00
N GLN A 382 -32.88 -21.96 43.28
CA GLN A 382 -32.26 -20.78 43.90
C GLN A 382 -33.16 -20.17 44.98
N HIS A 383 -34.48 -20.20 44.82
CA HIS A 383 -35.42 -19.66 45.80
C HIS A 383 -35.57 -20.54 47.04
N TYR A 384 -35.31 -21.84 46.91
CA TYR A 384 -35.29 -22.80 48.01
C TYR A 384 -33.98 -22.77 48.78
N LEU A 385 -32.85 -22.66 48.07
CA LEU A 385 -31.50 -22.56 48.63
C LEU A 385 -31.16 -21.15 49.14
N GLN A 386 -31.96 -20.14 48.78
CA GLN A 386 -31.80 -18.79 49.30
C GLN A 386 -31.97 -18.80 50.83
N LEU A 387 -30.95 -18.29 51.52
CA LEU A 387 -30.97 -18.11 52.97
C LEU A 387 -31.98 -17.02 53.36
N ARG A 388 -32.98 -17.39 54.17
CA ARG A 388 -34.09 -16.51 54.62
C ARG A 388 -34.09 -16.32 56.12
N GLY A 389 -34.79 -15.28 56.58
CA GLY A 389 -34.97 -15.00 58.01
C GLY A 389 -36.02 -15.90 58.66
N LYS A 390 -35.95 -16.06 60.00
CA LYS A 390 -36.86 -16.90 60.78
C LYS A 390 -38.33 -16.51 60.60
N GLU A 391 -38.62 -15.22 60.66
CA GLU A 391 -39.98 -14.69 60.54
C GLU A 391 -40.55 -14.89 59.13
N GLU A 392 -39.70 -14.78 58.11
CA GLU A 392 -40.06 -14.98 56.71
C GLU A 392 -40.38 -16.45 56.41
N VAL A 393 -39.58 -17.39 56.92
CA VAL A 393 -39.89 -18.82 56.79
C VAL A 393 -41.17 -19.18 57.56
N ARG A 394 -41.41 -18.54 58.70
CA ARG A 394 -42.64 -18.75 59.49
C ARG A 394 -43.89 -18.25 58.79
N SER A 395 -43.82 -17.08 58.14
CA SER A 395 -44.96 -16.57 57.37
C SER A 395 -45.26 -17.46 56.17
N ILE A 396 -44.23 -17.92 55.46
CA ILE A 396 -44.38 -18.87 54.35
C ILE A 396 -45.04 -20.18 54.81
N ALA A 397 -44.62 -20.73 55.96
CA ALA A 397 -45.21 -21.96 56.48
C ALA A 397 -46.69 -21.81 56.87
N ARG A 398 -47.07 -20.66 57.44
CA ARG A 398 -48.46 -20.35 57.79
C ARG A 398 -49.34 -20.18 56.56
N GLU A 399 -48.86 -19.44 55.56
CA GLU A 399 -49.61 -19.18 54.33
C GLU A 399 -49.78 -20.47 53.50
N ALA A 400 -48.82 -21.39 53.60
CA ALA A 400 -48.91 -22.72 53.00
C ALA A 400 -49.84 -23.69 53.79
N GLU A 401 -50.60 -23.18 54.77
CA GLU A 401 -51.52 -23.94 55.63
C GLU A 401 -50.86 -25.08 56.41
N ILE A 402 -49.55 -25.00 56.65
CA ILE A 402 -48.82 -25.99 57.44
C ILE A 402 -48.98 -25.63 58.93
N VAL A 403 -49.94 -26.28 59.58
CA VAL A 403 -50.20 -26.10 61.02
C VAL A 403 -49.05 -26.70 61.82
N LEU A 404 -48.26 -25.82 62.45
CA LEU A 404 -47.16 -26.16 63.35
C LEU A 404 -47.37 -25.39 64.64
N SER A 405 -47.17 -26.05 65.79
CA SER A 405 -47.06 -25.33 67.05
C SER A 405 -45.79 -24.49 67.10
N ASP A 406 -45.78 -23.47 67.95
CA ASP A 406 -44.64 -22.55 68.07
C ASP A 406 -43.35 -23.26 68.52
N GLU A 407 -43.48 -24.29 69.34
CA GLU A 407 -42.38 -25.11 69.84
C GLU A 407 -41.81 -26.01 68.74
N GLU A 408 -42.66 -26.68 67.97
CA GLU A 408 -42.25 -27.49 66.82
C GLU A 408 -41.58 -26.63 65.74
N PHE A 409 -42.11 -25.44 65.46
CA PHE A 409 -41.48 -24.53 64.50
C PHE A 409 -40.07 -24.10 64.95
N ASN A 410 -39.89 -23.76 66.23
CA ASN A 410 -38.61 -23.32 66.75
C ASN A 410 -37.55 -24.44 66.75
N THR A 411 -37.96 -25.68 67.04
CA THR A 411 -37.04 -26.82 66.99
C THR A 411 -36.60 -27.14 65.56
N LEU A 412 -37.53 -27.13 64.60
CA LEU A 412 -37.23 -27.30 63.18
C LEU A 412 -36.31 -26.19 62.66
N TRP A 413 -36.57 -24.95 63.06
CA TRP A 413 -35.75 -23.80 62.70
C TRP A 413 -34.30 -23.98 63.15
N ASN A 414 -34.08 -24.33 64.42
CA ASN A 414 -32.74 -24.51 64.95
C ASN A 414 -31.99 -25.65 64.22
N MET A 415 -32.67 -26.76 63.94
CA MET A 415 -32.07 -27.86 63.16
C MET A 415 -31.65 -27.44 61.75
N SER A 416 -32.44 -26.57 61.10
CA SER A 416 -32.10 -26.07 59.76
C SER A 416 -30.92 -25.09 59.76
N VAL A 417 -30.82 -24.21 60.78
CA VAL A 417 -29.70 -23.29 60.93
C VAL A 417 -28.39 -24.04 61.21
N ASP A 418 -28.46 -25.08 62.05
CA ASP A 418 -27.30 -25.92 62.34
C ASP A 418 -26.81 -26.67 61.08
N ALA A 419 -27.72 -27.08 60.20
CA ALA A 419 -27.38 -27.77 58.95
C ALA A 419 -26.75 -26.86 57.89
N ASP A 420 -27.18 -25.60 57.79
CA ASP A 420 -26.62 -24.62 56.84
C ASP A 420 -25.29 -24.00 57.32
N GLY A 421 -24.91 -24.24 58.58
CA GLY A 421 -23.61 -23.91 59.17
C GLY A 421 -23.44 -22.45 59.61
N GLU A 422 -22.39 -22.16 60.39
CA GLU A 422 -22.16 -20.82 60.99
C GLU A 422 -22.01 -19.69 59.96
N GLN A 423 -21.59 -20.03 58.74
CA GLN A 423 -21.47 -19.08 57.62
C GLN A 423 -22.83 -18.47 57.20
N ALA A 424 -23.94 -19.12 57.55
CA ALA A 424 -25.29 -18.67 57.21
C ALA A 424 -25.85 -17.58 58.15
N SER A 425 -25.12 -17.17 59.20
CA SER A 425 -25.46 -16.03 60.07
C SER A 425 -26.88 -16.09 60.65
N GLY A 426 -27.27 -17.26 61.18
CA GLY A 426 -28.59 -17.48 61.79
C GLY A 426 -29.76 -17.46 60.80
N ARG A 427 -29.50 -17.57 59.50
CA ARG A 427 -30.49 -17.77 58.43
C ARG A 427 -30.48 -19.23 58.00
N ALA A 428 -31.61 -19.71 57.52
CA ALA A 428 -31.74 -21.06 56.98
C ALA A 428 -32.39 -21.00 55.60
N CYS A 429 -32.07 -21.98 54.76
CA CYS A 429 -32.75 -22.15 53.49
C CYS A 429 -34.05 -22.95 53.66
N LEU A 430 -34.98 -22.81 52.71
CA LEU A 430 -36.28 -23.48 52.80
C LEU A 430 -36.15 -24.99 52.56
N ASP A 431 -35.21 -25.43 51.73
CA ASP A 431 -35.02 -26.85 51.43
C ASP A 431 -34.56 -27.63 52.68
N THR A 432 -33.55 -27.13 53.41
CA THR A 432 -33.11 -27.75 54.66
C THR A 432 -34.19 -27.73 55.73
N PHE A 433 -34.96 -26.64 55.82
CA PHE A 433 -36.10 -26.54 56.74
C PHE A 433 -37.18 -27.58 56.46
N PHE A 434 -37.61 -27.75 55.20
CA PHE A 434 -38.61 -28.77 54.85
C PHE A 434 -38.07 -30.19 55.02
N ARG A 435 -36.80 -30.44 54.68
CA ARG A 435 -36.16 -31.74 54.95
C ARG A 435 -36.08 -32.05 56.44
N ALA A 436 -35.71 -31.08 57.27
CA ALA A 436 -35.70 -31.24 58.73
C ALA A 436 -37.11 -31.55 59.27
N ARG A 437 -38.15 -30.90 58.72
CA ARG A 437 -39.54 -31.21 59.06
C ARG A 437 -39.93 -32.63 58.71
N HIS A 438 -39.66 -33.06 57.47
CA HIS A 438 -39.95 -34.42 57.05
C HIS A 438 -39.17 -35.47 57.86
N TYR A 439 -37.95 -35.14 58.25
CA TYR A 439 -37.13 -35.97 59.12
C TYR A 439 -37.72 -36.11 60.53
N MET A 440 -38.19 -35.01 61.14
CA MET A 440 -38.89 -35.07 62.43
C MET A 440 -40.18 -35.88 62.35
N LEU A 441 -40.99 -35.67 61.30
CA LEU A 441 -42.24 -36.42 61.11
C LEU A 441 -41.98 -37.91 60.92
N GLY A 442 -40.91 -38.29 60.22
CA GLY A 442 -40.51 -39.69 60.04
C GLY A 442 -40.00 -40.38 61.32
N ARG A 443 -39.77 -39.62 62.41
CA ARG A 443 -39.45 -40.15 63.74
C ARG A 443 -40.66 -40.20 64.69
N ALA A 444 -41.74 -39.50 64.35
CA ALA A 444 -42.97 -39.45 65.15
C ALA A 444 -43.97 -40.57 64.79
N THR A 445 -43.68 -41.32 63.71
CA THR A 445 -44.27 -42.63 63.36
C THR A 445 -43.36 -43.76 63.78
#